data_AF-H5TXC3-F1
#
_entry.id   AF-H5TXC3-F1
#
_cell.length_a   1.000
_cell.length_b   1.000
_cell.length_c   1.000
_cell.angle_alpha   90.00
_cell.angle_beta   90.00
_cell.angle_gamma   90.00
#
_symmetry.space_group_name_H-M   'P 1'
#
loop_
_entity.id
_entity.type
_entity.pdbx_description
1 polymer ?
#
loop_
_entity_poly.entity_id
_entity_poly.type
_entity_poly.pdbx_seq_one_letter_code
_entity_poly.pdbx_strand_id
1 'polypeptide(L)'
;MTFQSPTLPHDVTSESTYAASSNDEVTPMIDVVDRWVAEKPDDVAVIDGDRHFTWSRFRERIERNAAAQVASGVRPGDRIAFLDKNSVACVETTLAASLTGAANAVINFRLSPAEVAYIINDAQASLVITGPEFVDTIAAIRDELTTVERVIVSGGPDDEYERWLDCGSESFVAAPFDPDAAFLQLYTSGTTGHPKGADAHAPQSVGPQSRRGHRIPLHGGLGEHGGHASVSRRRVVVGARGYVGGCPDGDRARDGAR
;
A
#
# COMPACT_ATOMS: atom_id res chain seq x y z
N MET A 1 -47.07 57.15 20.16
CA MET A 1 -47.41 55.81 20.68
C MET A 1 -46.69 54.79 19.81
N THR A 2 -45.60 54.27 20.33
CA THR A 2 -44.64 53.39 19.65
C THR A 2 -45.11 51.95 19.82
N PHE A 3 -45.28 51.21 18.73
CA PHE A 3 -45.59 49.77 18.77
C PHE A 3 -44.31 48.98 18.49
N GLN A 4 -43.89 48.23 19.49
CA GLN A 4 -42.65 47.48 19.59
C GLN A 4 -42.93 46.03 19.14
N SER A 5 -42.21 45.55 18.12
CA SER A 5 -42.25 44.14 17.72
C SER A 5 -41.36 43.30 18.66
N PRO A 6 -41.78 42.09 19.07
CA PRO A 6 -41.00 41.26 19.97
C PRO A 6 -39.84 40.56 19.23
N THR A 7 -38.62 40.79 19.72
CA THR A 7 -37.40 40.06 19.38
C THR A 7 -37.40 38.68 20.03
N LEU A 8 -37.27 37.61 19.22
CA LEU A 8 -36.91 36.27 19.68
C LEU A 8 -35.37 36.15 19.73
N PRO A 9 -34.81 35.44 20.72
CA PRO A 9 -33.37 35.41 20.96
C PRO A 9 -32.61 34.60 19.90
N HIS A 10 -31.49 35.17 19.45
CA HIS A 10 -30.41 34.43 18.81
C HIS A 10 -29.72 33.58 19.87
N ASP A 11 -29.90 32.26 19.81
CA ASP A 11 -29.04 31.34 20.55
C ASP A 11 -27.96 30.81 19.61
N VAL A 12 -26.77 31.40 19.76
CA VAL A 12 -25.50 30.90 19.24
C VAL A 12 -24.77 30.39 20.47
N THR A 13 -24.56 29.07 20.55
CA THR A 13 -23.28 28.40 20.91
C THR A 13 -23.56 26.96 21.37
N SER A 14 -23.46 26.02 20.44
CA SER A 14 -22.94 24.69 20.78
C SER A 14 -21.70 24.46 19.92
N GLU A 15 -20.62 25.18 20.25
CA GLU A 15 -19.29 24.67 19.96
C GLU A 15 -19.17 23.36 20.73
N SER A 16 -19.39 22.24 20.04
CA SER A 16 -18.80 20.98 20.44
C SER A 16 -17.30 21.15 20.24
N THR A 17 -16.66 21.71 21.26
CA THR A 17 -15.21 21.79 21.37
C THR A 17 -14.72 20.36 21.61
N TYR A 18 -14.60 19.59 20.53
CA TYR A 18 -13.63 18.51 20.52
C TYR A 18 -12.28 19.22 20.55
N ALA A 19 -11.72 19.34 21.76
CA ALA A 19 -10.38 19.83 21.96
C ALA A 19 -9.47 19.03 21.02
N ALA A 20 -8.88 19.72 20.05
CA ALA A 20 -7.83 19.15 19.23
C ALA A 20 -6.68 18.84 20.19
N SER A 21 -6.61 17.60 20.66
CA SER A 21 -5.43 17.08 21.31
C SER A 21 -4.31 17.09 20.27
N SER A 22 -3.44 18.08 20.38
CA SER A 22 -2.15 18.13 19.73
C SER A 22 -1.24 17.06 20.34
N ASN A 23 -1.53 15.80 20.04
CA ASN A 23 -0.61 14.72 20.31
C ASN A 23 0.19 14.48 19.02
N ASP A 24 1.49 14.77 19.08
CA ASP A 24 2.52 14.30 18.15
C ASP A 24 2.69 12.78 18.25
N GLU A 25 1.59 12.03 18.25
CA GLU A 25 1.57 10.60 18.47
C GLU A 25 1.82 9.90 17.14
N VAL A 26 2.99 9.26 17.03
CA VAL A 26 3.32 8.40 15.89
C VAL A 26 2.33 7.25 15.90
N THR A 27 1.58 7.12 14.81
CA THR A 27 0.51 6.13 14.70
C THR A 27 0.96 4.99 13.79
N PRO A 28 0.59 3.73 14.07
CA PRO A 28 0.82 2.63 13.14
C PRO A 28 0.26 2.95 11.75
N MET A 29 0.94 2.49 10.69
CA MET A 29 0.46 2.71 9.33
C MET A 29 -0.92 2.07 9.09
N ILE A 30 -1.23 0.99 9.80
CA ILE A 30 -2.51 0.28 9.67
C ILE A 30 -3.70 1.13 10.14
N ASP A 31 -3.52 2.05 11.09
CA ASP A 31 -4.61 2.88 11.62
C ASP A 31 -5.25 3.75 10.53
N VAL A 32 -4.48 4.10 9.49
CA VAL A 32 -5.03 4.79 8.31
C VAL A 32 -6.10 3.94 7.63
N VAL A 33 -5.86 2.63 7.53
CA VAL A 33 -6.81 1.66 6.98
C VAL A 33 -7.96 1.43 7.96
N ASP A 34 -7.67 1.21 9.24
CA ASP A 34 -8.69 0.91 10.26
C ASP A 34 -9.69 2.05 10.42
N ARG A 35 -9.24 3.31 10.33
CA ARG A 35 -10.14 4.47 10.27
C ARG A 35 -11.15 4.36 9.12
N TRP A 36 -10.69 4.02 7.92
CA TRP A 36 -11.58 3.93 6.76
C TRP A 36 -12.46 2.68 6.79
N VAL A 37 -12.00 1.58 7.39
CA VAL A 37 -12.84 0.42 7.67
C VAL A 37 -13.99 0.81 8.60
N ALA A 38 -13.72 1.60 9.64
CA ALA A 38 -14.75 2.08 10.57
C ALA A 38 -15.72 3.08 9.93
N GLU A 39 -15.22 3.99 9.09
CA GLU A 39 -16.05 5.04 8.47
C GLU A 39 -16.83 4.56 7.24
N LYS A 40 -16.20 3.76 6.37
CA LYS A 40 -16.70 3.39 5.03
C LYS A 40 -16.24 1.99 4.59
N PRO A 41 -16.67 0.92 5.28
CA PRO A 41 -16.17 -0.43 5.04
C PRO A 41 -16.42 -0.92 3.60
N ASP A 42 -17.52 -0.50 2.98
CA ASP A 42 -17.97 -0.94 1.65
C ASP A 42 -17.52 -0.03 0.50
N ASP A 43 -16.88 1.11 0.79
CA ASP A 43 -16.30 1.97 -0.24
C ASP A 43 -15.05 1.29 -0.83
N VAL A 44 -14.83 1.47 -2.14
CA VAL A 44 -13.64 0.95 -2.82
C VAL A 44 -12.39 1.67 -2.30
N ALA A 45 -11.51 0.89 -1.66
CA ALA A 45 -10.22 1.34 -1.16
C ALA A 45 -9.15 1.28 -2.25
N VAL A 46 -9.06 0.15 -2.96
CA VAL A 46 -8.01 -0.14 -3.93
C VAL A 46 -8.59 -0.63 -5.24
N ILE A 47 -8.09 -0.09 -6.34
CA ILE A 47 -8.32 -0.56 -7.71
C ILE A 47 -6.98 -1.01 -8.27
N ASP A 48 -6.87 -2.26 -8.73
CA ASP A 48 -5.69 -2.81 -9.42
C ASP A 48 -6.11 -3.58 -10.68
N GLY A 49 -6.07 -2.90 -11.82
CA GLY A 49 -6.66 -3.41 -13.07
C GLY A 49 -8.17 -3.54 -12.91
N ASP A 50 -8.70 -4.75 -13.17
CA ASP A 50 -10.12 -5.06 -13.02
C ASP A 50 -10.49 -5.50 -11.58
N ARG A 51 -9.51 -5.61 -10.68
CA ARG A 51 -9.74 -6.00 -9.28
C ARG A 51 -10.03 -4.77 -8.44
N HIS A 52 -11.17 -4.79 -7.75
CA HIS A 52 -11.58 -3.74 -6.82
C HIS A 52 -11.75 -4.33 -5.42
N PHE A 53 -11.17 -3.68 -4.42
CA PHE A 53 -11.26 -4.09 -3.02
C PHE A 53 -11.89 -2.97 -2.21
N THR A 54 -12.92 -3.30 -1.43
CA THR A 54 -13.48 -2.41 -0.42
C THR A 54 -12.49 -2.22 0.74
N TRP A 55 -12.69 -1.23 1.60
CA TRP A 55 -11.84 -1.04 2.78
C TRP A 55 -11.83 -2.27 3.68
N SER A 56 -13.01 -2.87 3.94
CA SER A 56 -13.12 -4.10 4.73
C SER A 56 -12.33 -5.26 4.12
N ARG A 57 -12.52 -5.51 2.81
CA ARG A 57 -11.83 -6.60 2.11
C ARG A 57 -10.32 -6.36 2.02
N PHE A 58 -9.90 -5.12 1.84
CA PHE A 58 -8.49 -4.76 1.79
C PHE A 58 -7.81 -5.00 3.15
N ARG A 59 -8.46 -4.61 4.26
CA ARG A 59 -7.95 -4.86 5.61
C ARG A 59 -7.81 -6.34 5.94
N GLU A 60 -8.80 -7.13 5.56
CA GLU A 60 -8.83 -8.59 5.71
C GLU A 60 -7.68 -9.26 4.92
N ARG A 61 -7.39 -8.76 3.71
CA ARG A 61 -6.27 -9.24 2.88
C ARG A 61 -4.91 -8.90 3.49
N ILE A 62 -4.76 -7.71 4.07
CA ILE A 62 -3.55 -7.33 4.83
C ILE A 62 -3.34 -8.27 6.02
N GLU A 63 -4.42 -8.61 6.73
CA GLU A 63 -4.42 -9.54 7.87
C GLU A 63 -3.97 -10.94 7.47
N ARG A 64 -4.55 -11.48 6.38
CA ARG A 64 -4.14 -12.76 5.81
C ARG A 64 -2.68 -12.75 5.38
N ASN A 65 -2.22 -11.67 4.75
CA ASN A 65 -0.83 -11.52 4.36
C ASN A 65 0.09 -11.55 5.59
N ALA A 66 -0.23 -10.80 6.65
CA ALA A 66 0.56 -10.79 7.89
C ALA A 66 0.64 -12.19 8.52
N ALA A 67 -0.47 -12.92 8.57
CA ALA A 67 -0.51 -14.30 9.03
C ALA A 67 0.36 -15.22 8.15
N ALA A 68 0.30 -15.06 6.83
CA ALA A 68 1.07 -15.85 5.87
C ALA A 68 2.58 -15.56 5.94
N GLN A 69 2.97 -14.31 6.22
CA GLN A 69 4.37 -13.93 6.50
C GLN A 69 4.91 -14.68 7.71
N VAL A 70 4.20 -14.62 8.84
CA VAL A 70 4.59 -15.32 10.08
C VAL A 70 4.64 -16.83 9.87
N ALA A 71 3.64 -17.39 9.18
CA ALA A 71 3.62 -18.82 8.82
C ALA A 71 4.78 -19.23 7.88
N SER A 72 5.34 -18.27 7.15
CA SER A 72 6.53 -18.46 6.31
C SER A 72 7.84 -18.20 7.06
N GLY A 73 7.78 -17.97 8.37
CA GLY A 73 8.96 -17.82 9.23
C GLY A 73 9.42 -16.39 9.47
N VAL A 74 8.73 -15.39 8.92
CA VAL A 74 9.06 -13.97 9.12
C VAL A 74 8.92 -13.58 10.60
N ARG A 75 9.91 -12.89 11.13
CA ARG A 75 9.98 -12.39 12.51
C ARG A 75 10.08 -10.86 12.53
N PRO A 76 9.76 -10.21 13.67
CA PRO A 76 10.03 -8.79 13.84
C PRO A 76 11.50 -8.46 13.55
N GLY A 77 11.73 -7.41 12.75
CA GLY A 77 13.05 -7.00 12.29
C GLY A 77 13.49 -7.62 10.95
N ASP A 78 12.85 -8.69 10.47
CA ASP A 78 13.19 -9.30 9.20
C ASP A 78 12.82 -8.40 8.00
N ARG A 79 13.33 -8.77 6.82
CA ARG A 79 12.98 -8.13 5.54
C ARG A 79 12.28 -9.10 4.60
N ILE A 80 11.28 -8.58 3.90
CA ILE A 80 10.62 -9.26 2.78
C ILE A 80 10.99 -8.48 1.53
N ALA A 81 11.62 -9.12 0.56
CA ALA A 81 11.96 -8.47 -0.71
C ALA A 81 10.76 -8.50 -1.66
N PHE A 82 10.46 -7.38 -2.31
CA PHE A 82 9.39 -7.28 -3.30
C PHE A 82 9.93 -6.79 -4.64
N LEU A 83 9.84 -7.63 -5.68
CA LEU A 83 10.28 -7.32 -7.03
C LEU A 83 9.13 -7.48 -8.04
N ASP A 84 8.44 -6.39 -8.30
CA ASP A 84 7.45 -6.30 -9.39
C ASP A 84 7.23 -4.82 -9.77
N LYS A 85 6.40 -4.59 -10.78
CA LYS A 85 5.74 -3.31 -11.03
C LYS A 85 4.72 -3.00 -9.92
N ASN A 86 4.13 -1.82 -9.97
CA ASN A 86 3.07 -1.43 -9.05
C ASN A 86 1.90 -2.42 -9.10
N SER A 87 1.61 -3.06 -7.98
CA SER A 87 0.52 -4.01 -7.79
C SER A 87 -0.08 -3.87 -6.39
N VAL A 88 -1.32 -4.33 -6.20
CA VAL A 88 -1.94 -4.34 -4.86
C VAL A 88 -1.12 -5.16 -3.86
N ALA A 89 -0.50 -6.26 -4.34
CA ALA A 89 0.32 -7.14 -3.53
C ALA A 89 1.50 -6.41 -2.85
N CYS A 90 2.10 -5.41 -3.52
CA CYS A 90 3.17 -4.60 -2.92
C CYS A 90 2.66 -3.79 -1.72
N VAL A 91 1.48 -3.19 -1.86
CA VAL A 91 0.86 -2.38 -0.80
C VAL A 91 0.42 -3.26 0.36
N GLU A 92 -0.21 -4.40 0.07
CA GLU A 92 -0.62 -5.40 1.06
C GLU A 92 0.58 -5.92 1.84
N THR A 93 1.67 -6.29 1.17
CA THR A 93 2.90 -6.78 1.82
C THR A 93 3.54 -5.70 2.69
N THR A 94 3.55 -4.44 2.26
CA THR A 94 4.10 -3.33 3.06
C THR A 94 3.31 -3.12 4.34
N LEU A 95 1.97 -3.08 4.25
CA LEU A 95 1.10 -2.90 5.41
C LEU A 95 1.13 -4.12 6.33
N ALA A 96 1.17 -5.33 5.76
CA ALA A 96 1.28 -6.56 6.52
C ALA A 96 2.63 -6.68 7.24
N ALA A 97 3.74 -6.27 6.60
CA ALA A 97 5.04 -6.22 7.24
C ALA A 97 5.02 -5.30 8.48
N SER A 98 4.33 -4.17 8.39
CA SER A 98 4.15 -3.28 9.55
C SER A 98 3.40 -3.94 10.71
N LEU A 99 2.47 -4.86 10.43
CA LEU A 99 1.75 -5.63 11.46
C LEU A 99 2.63 -6.71 12.10
N THR A 100 3.55 -7.31 11.34
CA THR A 100 4.45 -8.36 11.83
C THR A 100 5.71 -7.79 12.49
N GLY A 101 5.93 -6.48 12.41
CA GLY A 101 7.16 -5.81 12.86
C GLY A 101 8.35 -6.02 11.92
N ALA A 102 8.09 -6.51 10.70
CA ALA A 102 9.07 -6.65 9.64
C ALA A 102 9.06 -5.41 8.71
N ALA A 103 9.99 -5.36 7.76
CA ALA A 103 9.97 -4.34 6.71
C ALA A 103 9.89 -4.95 5.31
N ASN A 104 9.18 -4.28 4.42
CA ASN A 104 9.17 -4.63 3.00
C ASN A 104 10.32 -3.89 2.27
N ALA A 105 11.27 -4.63 1.71
CA ALA A 105 12.33 -4.11 0.86
C ALA A 105 11.84 -4.07 -0.60
N VAL A 106 11.34 -2.91 -1.04
CA VAL A 106 10.80 -2.75 -2.40
C VAL A 106 11.93 -2.47 -3.37
N ILE A 107 12.10 -3.38 -4.33
CA ILE A 107 13.19 -3.36 -5.30
C ILE A 107 12.71 -2.69 -6.58
N ASN A 108 13.48 -1.74 -7.10
CA ASN A 108 13.20 -1.13 -8.39
C ASN A 108 13.36 -2.18 -9.50
N PHE A 109 12.27 -2.50 -10.17
CA PHE A 109 12.23 -3.53 -11.21
C PHE A 109 13.11 -3.27 -12.44
N ARG A 110 13.68 -2.06 -12.57
CA ARG A 110 14.59 -1.70 -13.67
C ARG A 110 16.06 -2.04 -13.39
N LEU A 111 16.37 -2.52 -12.20
CA LEU A 111 17.73 -2.90 -11.82
C LEU A 111 18.17 -4.18 -12.53
N SER A 112 19.48 -4.30 -12.75
CA SER A 112 20.07 -5.50 -13.30
C SER A 112 19.96 -6.67 -12.30
N PRO A 113 20.03 -7.94 -12.77
CA PRO A 113 19.99 -9.10 -11.88
C PRO A 113 21.05 -9.04 -10.76
N ALA A 114 22.27 -8.60 -11.06
CA ALA A 114 23.34 -8.45 -10.07
C ALA A 114 23.00 -7.42 -8.98
N GLU A 115 22.36 -6.30 -9.34
CA GLU A 115 21.91 -5.30 -8.37
C GLU A 115 20.74 -5.82 -7.53
N VAL A 116 19.82 -6.59 -8.13
CA VAL A 116 18.74 -7.26 -7.41
C VAL A 116 19.30 -8.25 -6.38
N ALA A 117 20.26 -9.08 -6.77
CA ALA A 117 20.92 -10.04 -5.88
C ALA A 117 21.63 -9.34 -4.72
N TYR A 118 22.36 -8.25 -5.01
CA TYR A 118 22.98 -7.42 -3.98
C TYR A 118 21.94 -6.91 -2.98
N ILE A 119 20.84 -6.34 -3.46
CA ILE A 119 19.79 -5.76 -2.60
C ILE A 119 19.14 -6.83 -1.72
N ILE A 120 18.79 -7.98 -2.28
CA ILE A 120 18.14 -9.06 -1.52
C ILE A 120 19.05 -9.55 -0.38
N ASN A 121 20.34 -9.72 -0.67
CA ASN A 121 21.33 -10.15 0.32
C ASN A 121 21.64 -9.06 1.35
N ASP A 122 21.77 -7.80 0.94
CA ASP A 122 22.02 -6.65 1.83
C ASP A 122 20.84 -6.43 2.79
N ALA A 123 19.61 -6.57 2.30
CA ALA A 123 18.41 -6.56 3.13
C ALA A 123 18.27 -7.82 4.01
N GLN A 124 19.08 -8.85 3.75
CA GLN A 124 18.98 -10.17 4.40
C GLN A 124 17.56 -10.76 4.31
N ALA A 125 16.88 -10.55 3.17
CA ALA A 125 15.48 -10.94 3.05
C ALA A 125 15.33 -12.48 3.09
N SER A 126 14.40 -12.97 3.90
CA SER A 126 14.08 -14.42 4.01
C SER A 126 12.97 -14.85 3.06
N LEU A 127 12.11 -13.92 2.66
CA LEU A 127 10.99 -14.11 1.74
C LEU A 127 11.12 -13.15 0.56
N VAL A 128 10.96 -13.66 -0.65
CA VAL A 128 10.86 -12.85 -1.88
C VAL A 128 9.46 -12.99 -2.46
N ILE A 129 8.81 -11.86 -2.75
CA ILE A 129 7.57 -11.82 -3.54
C ILE A 129 7.91 -11.17 -4.88
N THR A 130 7.57 -11.81 -5.99
CA THR A 130 7.94 -11.33 -7.31
C THR A 130 6.81 -11.46 -8.33
N GLY A 131 6.75 -10.53 -9.28
CA GLY A 131 5.80 -10.63 -10.40
C GLY A 131 6.22 -11.66 -11.44
N PRO A 132 5.31 -12.11 -12.32
CA PRO A 132 5.58 -13.20 -13.26
C PRO A 132 6.65 -12.81 -14.29
N GLU A 133 6.75 -11.52 -14.61
CA GLU A 133 7.75 -10.97 -15.54
C GLU A 133 9.19 -11.03 -15.00
N PHE A 134 9.36 -11.26 -13.69
CA PHE A 134 10.67 -11.21 -13.02
C PHE A 134 11.10 -12.56 -12.45
N VAL A 135 10.33 -13.63 -12.68
CA VAL A 135 10.65 -15.00 -12.24
C VAL A 135 12.01 -15.44 -12.79
N ASP A 136 12.28 -15.20 -14.07
CA ASP A 136 13.57 -15.55 -14.69
C ASP A 136 14.73 -14.76 -14.09
N THR A 137 14.50 -13.50 -13.69
CA THR A 137 15.49 -12.69 -12.99
C THR A 137 15.85 -13.31 -11.64
N ILE A 138 14.84 -13.72 -10.85
CA ILE A 138 15.06 -14.38 -9.55
C ILE A 138 15.72 -15.75 -9.72
N ALA A 139 15.32 -16.52 -10.74
CA ALA A 139 15.91 -17.82 -11.03
C ALA A 139 17.40 -17.69 -11.42
N ALA A 140 17.75 -16.69 -12.22
CA ALA A 140 19.13 -16.46 -12.67
C ALA A 140 20.10 -16.14 -11.53
N ILE A 141 19.61 -15.53 -10.45
CA ILE A 141 20.43 -15.15 -9.28
C ILE A 141 20.27 -16.08 -8.09
N ARG A 142 19.50 -17.18 -8.23
CA ARG A 142 19.08 -18.00 -7.08
C ARG A 142 20.25 -18.55 -6.28
N ASP A 143 21.33 -18.96 -6.94
CA ASP A 143 22.53 -19.51 -6.31
C ASP A 143 23.34 -18.44 -5.54
N GLU A 144 23.07 -17.15 -5.78
CA GLU A 144 23.70 -16.02 -5.09
C GLU A 144 22.90 -15.57 -3.85
N LEU A 145 21.64 -16.00 -3.72
CA LEU A 145 20.75 -15.59 -2.62
C LEU A 145 21.00 -16.43 -1.37
N THR A 146 21.55 -15.82 -0.33
CA THR A 146 22.05 -16.54 0.86
C THR A 146 21.01 -16.74 1.96
N THR A 147 20.01 -15.85 2.05
CA THR A 147 19.01 -15.83 3.13
C THR A 147 17.61 -16.23 2.66
N VAL A 148 17.36 -16.30 1.35
CA VAL A 148 16.01 -16.53 0.81
C VAL A 148 15.58 -17.98 0.97
N GLU A 149 14.58 -18.19 1.82
CA GLU A 149 13.98 -19.50 2.08
C GLU A 149 12.81 -19.79 1.13
N ARG A 150 12.08 -18.75 0.72
CA ARG A 150 10.87 -18.87 -0.10
C ARG A 150 10.74 -17.74 -1.12
N VAL A 151 10.29 -18.10 -2.32
CA VAL A 151 9.89 -17.17 -3.38
C VAL A 151 8.40 -17.40 -3.65
N ILE A 152 7.62 -16.33 -3.72
CA ILE A 152 6.18 -16.34 -4.05
C ILE A 152 5.95 -15.53 -5.31
N VAL A 153 5.30 -16.13 -6.31
CA VAL A 153 4.94 -15.42 -7.55
C VAL A 153 3.56 -14.76 -7.40
N SER A 154 3.50 -13.44 -7.58
CA SER A 154 2.25 -12.67 -7.52
C SER A 154 1.70 -12.40 -8.92
N GLY A 155 0.51 -12.90 -9.21
CA GLY A 155 -0.16 -12.76 -10.50
C GLY A 155 0.09 -13.92 -11.48
N GLY A 156 -0.57 -13.85 -12.64
CA GLY A 156 -0.56 -14.91 -13.66
C GLY A 156 -1.72 -15.89 -13.51
N PRO A 157 -1.80 -16.92 -14.38
CA PRO A 157 -2.87 -17.94 -14.32
C PRO A 157 -2.83 -18.78 -13.05
N ASP A 158 -1.64 -18.93 -12.46
CA ASP A 158 -1.39 -19.71 -11.25
C ASP A 158 -0.88 -18.79 -10.13
N ASP A 159 -1.71 -17.83 -9.72
CA ASP A 159 -1.34 -16.79 -8.74
C ASP A 159 -1.01 -17.39 -7.37
N GLU A 160 0.27 -17.68 -7.13
CA GLU A 160 0.76 -18.28 -5.88
C GLU A 160 0.52 -17.34 -4.70
N TYR A 161 0.59 -16.03 -4.92
CA TYR A 161 0.35 -15.03 -3.89
C TYR A 161 -1.08 -15.11 -3.35
N GLU A 162 -2.10 -15.21 -4.20
CA GLU A 162 -3.48 -15.32 -3.74
C GLU A 162 -3.71 -16.62 -2.95
N ARG A 163 -3.15 -17.76 -3.38
CA ARG A 163 -3.20 -19.01 -2.60
C ARG A 163 -2.45 -18.91 -1.27
N TRP A 164 -1.33 -18.20 -1.27
CA TRP A 164 -0.54 -17.97 -0.07
C TRP A 164 -1.30 -17.10 0.93
N LEU A 165 -2.06 -16.10 0.46
CA LEU A 165 -3.00 -15.34 1.30
C LEU A 165 -4.10 -16.24 1.85
N ASP A 166 -4.70 -17.13 1.05
CA ASP A 166 -5.78 -18.02 1.49
C ASP A 166 -5.36 -19.00 2.61
N CYS A 167 -4.07 -19.25 2.77
CA CYS A 167 -3.52 -20.02 3.89
C CYS A 167 -3.45 -19.22 5.21
N GLY A 168 -3.53 -17.89 5.13
CA GLY A 168 -3.48 -16.98 6.25
C GLY A 168 -4.82 -16.84 6.97
N SER A 169 -4.77 -16.62 8.29
CA SER A 169 -5.95 -16.31 9.10
C SER A 169 -6.53 -14.95 8.72
N GLU A 170 -7.86 -14.85 8.71
CA GLU A 170 -8.60 -13.58 8.54
C GLU A 170 -8.44 -12.61 9.70
N SER A 171 -7.94 -13.09 10.85
CA SER A 171 -7.63 -12.27 12.01
C SER A 171 -6.18 -12.47 12.42
N PHE A 172 -5.49 -11.35 12.64
CA PHE A 172 -4.08 -11.32 12.98
C PHE A 172 -3.86 -10.38 14.16
N VAL A 173 -3.09 -10.85 15.15
CA VAL A 173 -2.69 -10.03 16.31
C VAL A 173 -1.37 -9.36 15.96
N ALA A 174 -1.41 -8.03 15.80
CA ALA A 174 -0.23 -7.24 15.48
C ALA A 174 0.88 -7.39 16.54
N ALA A 175 2.13 -7.33 16.09
CA ALA A 175 3.27 -7.14 16.97
C ALA A 175 3.13 -5.80 17.73
N PRO A 176 3.76 -5.65 18.91
CA PRO A 176 3.81 -4.37 19.60
C PRO A 176 4.34 -3.28 18.66
N PHE A 177 3.61 -2.17 18.57
CA PHE A 177 4.02 -1.06 17.73
C PHE A 177 5.33 -0.45 18.26
N ASP A 178 6.30 -0.34 17.37
CA ASP A 178 7.56 0.35 17.60
C ASP A 178 7.69 1.46 16.52
N PRO A 179 7.66 2.75 16.92
CA PRO A 179 7.76 3.86 15.96
C PRO A 179 9.13 3.93 15.27
N ASP A 180 10.17 3.31 15.85
CA ASP A 180 11.51 3.26 15.29
C ASP A 180 11.72 2.01 14.42
N ALA A 181 10.78 1.08 14.39
CA ALA A 181 10.84 -0.07 13.48
C ALA A 181 10.59 0.38 12.03
N ALA A 182 11.44 -0.08 11.12
CA ALA A 182 11.26 0.11 9.69
C ALA A 182 10.10 -0.76 9.20
N PHE A 183 9.20 -0.20 8.39
CA PHE A 183 8.14 -0.96 7.73
C PHE A 183 8.34 -1.06 6.21
N LEU A 184 9.17 -0.16 5.65
CA LEU A 184 9.52 -0.10 4.24
C LEU A 184 11.00 0.23 4.12
N GLN A 185 11.71 -0.48 3.25
CA GLN A 185 13.10 -0.20 2.92
C GLN A 185 13.20 0.07 1.43
N LEU A 186 13.76 1.21 1.05
CA LEU A 186 13.96 1.63 -0.33
C LEU A 186 15.44 1.78 -0.63
N TYR A 187 15.86 1.31 -1.80
CA TYR A 187 17.24 1.45 -2.23
C TYR A 187 17.44 2.69 -3.10
N THR A 188 18.46 3.47 -2.78
CA THR A 188 18.88 4.61 -3.57
C THR A 188 20.18 4.30 -4.31
N SER A 189 20.31 4.76 -5.55
CA SER A 189 21.55 4.64 -6.31
C SER A 189 22.60 5.55 -5.66
N GLY A 190 23.57 4.96 -4.95
CA GLY A 190 24.71 5.69 -4.43
C GLY A 190 25.58 6.19 -5.59
N THR A 191 26.07 7.43 -5.54
CA THR A 191 26.93 8.01 -6.57
C THR A 191 28.35 7.42 -6.60
N THR A 192 28.70 6.54 -5.67
CA THR A 192 30.06 6.02 -5.46
C THR A 192 30.14 4.52 -5.16
N GLY A 193 29.10 3.72 -5.46
CA GLY A 193 29.16 2.27 -5.22
C GLY A 193 27.81 1.57 -5.30
N HIS A 194 27.68 0.46 -4.58
CA HIS A 194 26.45 -0.32 -4.51
C HIS A 194 25.25 0.48 -3.96
N PRO A 195 24.01 0.11 -4.33
CA PRO A 195 22.80 0.72 -3.79
C PRO A 195 22.78 0.72 -2.25
N LYS A 196 22.22 1.76 -1.63
CA LYS A 196 22.10 1.85 -0.17
C LYS A 196 20.64 1.77 0.24
N GLY A 197 20.33 0.88 1.18
CA GLY A 197 19.02 0.78 1.81
C GLY A 197 18.75 1.97 2.71
N ALA A 198 17.60 2.61 2.52
CA ALA A 198 17.06 3.65 3.37
C ALA A 198 15.76 3.13 4.00
N ASP A 199 15.74 3.07 5.33
CA ASP A 199 14.58 2.62 6.10
C ASP A 199 13.59 3.77 6.25
N ALA A 200 12.31 3.46 6.06
CA ALA A 200 11.18 4.33 6.34
C ALA A 200 10.43 3.80 7.57
N HIS A 201 10.18 4.71 8.50
CA HIS A 201 9.53 4.48 9.79
C HIS A 201 8.14 5.13 9.79
N ALA A 202 7.28 4.73 10.72
CA ALA A 202 5.93 5.26 10.82
C ALA A 202 5.97 6.80 10.86
N PRO A 203 5.12 7.49 10.07
CA PRO A 203 5.16 8.95 9.99
C PRO A 203 4.80 9.56 11.35
N GLN A 204 5.59 10.52 11.80
CA GLN A 204 5.18 11.43 12.86
C GLN A 204 3.90 12.16 12.40
N SER A 205 2.98 12.41 13.35
CA SER A 205 1.58 12.73 13.10
C SER A 205 1.24 13.52 11.82
N VAL A 206 0.14 13.10 11.18
CA VAL A 206 -0.43 13.70 9.99
C VAL A 206 -1.12 15.02 10.38
N GLY A 207 -0.36 16.12 10.43
CA GLY A 207 -0.85 17.44 10.84
C GLY A 207 -2.07 17.94 10.01
N PRO A 208 -2.88 18.89 10.53
CA PRO A 208 -4.18 19.26 9.97
C PRO A 208 -4.20 19.73 8.51
N GLN A 209 -3.03 20.02 7.91
CA GLN A 209 -2.88 20.44 6.51
C GLN A 209 -2.97 19.29 5.49
N SER A 210 -2.82 18.03 5.90
CA SER A 210 -2.94 16.84 5.03
C SER A 210 -4.39 16.31 4.90
N ARG A 211 -5.36 16.94 5.57
CA ARG A 211 -6.81 16.60 5.52
C ARG A 211 -7.44 16.80 4.13
N ARG A 212 -6.68 17.27 3.13
CA ARG A 212 -7.08 17.26 1.72
C ARG A 212 -6.56 15.99 1.06
N GLY A 213 -7.50 15.10 0.72
CA GLY A 213 -7.30 13.80 0.08
C GLY A 213 -6.01 13.70 -0.72
N HIS A 214 -4.99 13.11 -0.08
CA HIS A 214 -3.75 12.78 -0.73
C HIS A 214 -3.96 11.51 -1.55
N ARG A 215 -3.78 11.63 -2.87
CA ARG A 215 -3.33 10.49 -3.67
C ARG A 215 -1.91 10.21 -3.19
N ILE A 216 -1.64 9.02 -2.68
CA ILE A 216 -0.27 8.55 -2.47
C ILE A 216 0.34 8.44 -3.89
N PRO A 217 1.26 9.33 -4.30
CA PRO A 217 1.85 9.24 -5.62
C PRO A 217 2.99 8.23 -5.54
N LEU A 218 2.87 7.09 -6.23
CA LEU A 218 3.99 6.17 -6.47
C LEU A 218 4.92 6.67 -7.60
N HIS A 219 5.00 8.00 -7.82
CA HIS A 219 5.91 8.58 -8.80
C HIS A 219 7.17 9.09 -8.09
N GLY A 220 8.27 8.32 -8.25
CA GLY A 220 9.62 8.85 -8.09
C GLY A 220 9.84 9.94 -9.13
N GLY A 221 9.99 11.18 -8.68
CA GLY A 221 10.26 12.33 -9.53
C GLY A 221 11.68 12.32 -10.05
N LEU A 222 11.83 12.23 -11.37
CA LEU A 222 12.93 12.85 -12.11
C LEU A 222 12.30 13.76 -13.18
N GLY A 223 12.91 14.92 -13.35
CA GLY A 223 12.33 16.12 -13.96
C GLY A 223 11.71 15.95 -15.34
N GLU A 224 10.73 16.82 -15.59
CA GLU A 224 10.02 16.96 -16.84
C GLU A 224 10.96 17.43 -17.97
N HIS A 225 11.16 16.57 -18.97
CA HIS A 225 11.40 17.00 -20.34
C HIS A 225 10.55 16.16 -21.30
N GLY A 226 9.81 16.85 -22.15
CA GLY A 226 8.75 16.29 -22.98
C GLY A 226 9.22 15.20 -23.95
N GLY A 227 8.37 14.17 -24.08
CA GLY A 227 8.49 13.11 -25.06
C GLY A 227 7.41 12.06 -24.81
N HIS A 228 6.48 11.93 -25.75
CA HIS A 228 5.43 10.90 -25.72
C HIS A 228 6.04 9.49 -25.59
N ALA A 229 5.70 8.77 -24.52
CA ALA A 229 5.82 7.32 -24.46
C ALA A 229 4.72 6.73 -23.57
N SER A 230 3.73 6.11 -24.20
CA SER A 230 2.71 5.28 -23.57
C SER A 230 3.36 4.03 -23.00
N VAL A 231 3.48 3.89 -21.67
CA VAL A 231 3.94 2.65 -21.03
C VAL A 231 3.18 2.40 -19.71
N SER A 232 2.53 1.23 -19.64
CA SER A 232 1.92 0.55 -18.49
C SER A 232 0.63 1.15 -17.88
N ARG A 233 -0.51 0.50 -18.15
CA ARG A 233 -1.85 0.86 -17.61
C ARG A 233 -2.24 0.10 -16.33
N ARG A 234 -1.32 -0.50 -15.57
CA ARG A 234 -1.66 -0.95 -14.20
C ARG A 234 -1.63 0.26 -13.28
N ARG A 235 -2.81 0.78 -12.96
CA ARG A 235 -2.98 1.91 -12.05
C ARG A 235 -3.51 1.37 -10.73
N VAL A 236 -2.65 1.27 -9.72
CA VAL A 236 -3.10 1.09 -8.34
C VAL A 236 -3.58 2.45 -7.83
N VAL A 237 -4.87 2.58 -7.55
CA VAL A 237 -5.43 3.79 -6.93
C VAL A 237 -5.91 3.43 -5.54
N VAL A 238 -5.29 4.03 -4.53
CA VAL A 238 -5.80 4.01 -3.15
C VAL A 238 -6.63 5.27 -2.93
N GLY A 239 -7.93 5.12 -2.67
CA GLY A 239 -8.89 6.23 -2.68
C GLY A 239 -9.75 6.31 -1.41
N ALA A 240 -9.85 7.52 -0.84
CA ALA A 240 -10.77 7.86 0.26
C ALA A 240 -12.04 8.62 -0.20
N ARG A 241 -12.19 8.85 -1.51
CA ARG A 241 -13.33 9.59 -2.08
C ARG A 241 -14.23 8.64 -2.85
N GLY A 242 -15.49 8.61 -2.43
CA GLY A 242 -16.58 7.90 -3.08
C GLY A 242 -16.57 8.10 -4.58
N TYR A 243 -16.55 6.99 -5.29
CA TYR A 243 -16.70 6.95 -6.73
C TYR A 243 -18.14 7.35 -7.07
N VAL A 244 -18.36 8.60 -7.46
CA VAL A 244 -19.59 9.03 -8.14
C VAL A 244 -19.24 9.19 -9.61
N GLY A 245 -19.43 8.12 -10.38
CA GLY A 245 -19.46 8.11 -11.83
C GLY A 245 -20.31 6.91 -12.23
N GLY A 246 -21.59 7.07 -12.56
CA GLY A 246 -21.99 7.76 -13.77
C GLY A 246 -21.76 6.83 -14.95
N CYS A 247 -22.57 5.76 -15.02
CA CYS A 247 -22.65 4.88 -16.18
C CYS A 247 -23.07 5.75 -17.39
N PRO A 248 -22.26 5.86 -18.46
CA PRO A 248 -22.75 6.43 -19.70
C PRO A 248 -23.69 5.40 -20.33
N ASP A 249 -24.94 5.83 -20.52
CA ASP A 249 -26.01 5.10 -21.18
C ASP A 249 -25.55 4.36 -22.44
N GLY A 250 -26.06 3.14 -22.58
CA GLY A 250 -25.78 2.22 -23.66
C GLY A 250 -26.01 2.84 -25.04
N ASP A 251 -25.01 2.64 -25.88
CA ASP A 251 -25.06 2.90 -27.31
C ASP A 251 -26.17 2.03 -27.92
N ARG A 252 -27.24 2.69 -28.40
CA ARG A 252 -28.29 2.06 -29.20
C ARG A 252 -27.67 1.66 -30.54
N ALA A 253 -27.30 0.39 -30.64
CA ALA A 253 -27.12 -0.27 -31.93
C ALA A 253 -28.43 -0.15 -32.73
N ARG A 254 -28.34 0.56 -33.85
CA ARG A 254 -29.30 0.47 -34.94
C ARG A 254 -29.22 -0.96 -35.49
N ASP A 255 -30.31 -1.70 -35.39
CA ASP A 255 -30.58 -2.81 -36.30
C ASP A 255 -31.89 -2.53 -37.03
N GLY A 256 -31.77 -2.46 -38.35
CA GLY A 256 -32.91 -2.37 -39.26
C GLY A 256 -33.48 -3.76 -39.52
N ALA A 257 -34.80 -3.88 -39.41
CA ALA A 257 -35.55 -4.91 -40.12
C ALA A 257 -37.00 -4.43 -40.35
N ARG A 258 -37.33 -4.29 -41.63
CA ARG A 258 -38.63 -4.05 -42.28
C ARG A 258 -39.08 -2.60 -42.45
#